data_AF-A0A849PA87-F1
#
_entry.id   AF-A0A849PA87-F1
#
_cell.length_a   1.000
_cell.length_b   1.000
_cell.length_c   1.000
_cell.angle_alpha   90.00
_cell.angle_beta   90.00
_cell.angle_gamma   90.00
#
_symmetry.space_group_name_H-M   'P 1'
#
loop_
_entity.id
_entity.type
_entity.pdbx_description
1 polymer ?
#
loop_
_entity_poly.entity_id
_entity_poly.type
_entity_poly.pdbx_seq_one_letter_code
_entity_poly.pdbx_strand_id
1 'polypeptide(L)'
;MYEGMLLLALIFGTAYIFDSLTQRTDAHYLFYASQTVLFTVIGLYFILSWKRKGQTLPMKTWSIGLRTRDNQQPSLKQYIIRYITSWILPLIGAYGVHLLSQYLGWNSVTILIVFAPFLNFVYSWFDKDGLFLHDRLAGTQLVDLKARSSN
;
A
#
# COMPACT_ATOMS: atom_id res chain seq x y z
N MET A 1 -14.27 -1.03 2.90
CA MET A 1 -14.41 -1.69 4.22
C MET A 1 -13.75 -3.07 4.26
N TYR A 2 -14.05 -4.00 3.33
CA TYR A 2 -13.52 -5.37 3.38
C TYR A 2 -11.99 -5.49 3.51
N GLU A 3 -11.22 -4.78 2.67
CA GLU A 3 -9.76 -4.83 2.75
C GLU A 3 -9.23 -4.27 4.08
N GLY A 4 -9.85 -3.19 4.57
CA GLY A 4 -9.47 -2.57 5.84
C GLY A 4 -9.62 -3.53 7.01
N MET A 5 -10.69 -4.33 7.05
CA MET A 5 -10.91 -5.34 8.09
C MET A 5 -9.89 -6.48 8.02
N LEU A 6 -9.55 -6.94 6.80
CA LEU A 6 -8.53 -7.98 6.61
C LEU A 6 -7.15 -7.49 7.02
N LEU A 7 -6.77 -6.28 6.60
CA LEU A 7 -5.50 -5.68 6.99
C LEU A 7 -5.45 -5.38 8.48
N LEU A 8 -6.55 -4.93 9.07
CA LEU A 8 -6.66 -4.74 10.52
C LEU A 8 -6.38 -6.06 11.25
N ALA A 9 -7.10 -7.15 10.90
CA ALA A 9 -6.89 -8.45 11.49
C ALA A 9 -5.46 -8.97 11.29
N LEU A 10 -4.90 -8.78 10.09
CA LEU A 10 -3.54 -9.17 9.75
C LEU A 10 -2.50 -8.41 10.57
N ILE A 11 -2.63 -7.08 10.68
CA ILE A 11 -1.73 -6.20 11.43
C ILE A 11 -1.80 -6.54 12.92
N PHE A 12 -3.00 -6.59 13.49
CA PHE A 12 -3.17 -6.89 14.91
C PHE A 12 -2.71 -8.30 15.26
N GLY A 13 -3.05 -9.31 14.46
CA GLY A 13 -2.60 -10.68 14.67
C GLY A 13 -1.08 -10.80 14.58
N THR A 14 -0.47 -10.17 13.59
CA THR A 14 1.00 -10.19 13.42
C THR A 14 1.70 -9.46 14.56
N ALA A 15 1.21 -8.27 14.95
CA ALA A 15 1.75 -7.51 16.07
C ALA A 15 1.64 -8.29 17.38
N TYR A 16 0.47 -8.88 17.66
CA TYR A 16 0.25 -9.71 18.85
C TYR A 16 1.19 -10.91 18.90
N ILE A 17 1.34 -11.66 17.80
CA ILE A 17 2.28 -12.79 17.73
C ILE A 17 3.71 -12.32 17.95
N PHE A 18 4.12 -11.22 17.31
CA PHE A 18 5.47 -10.67 17.46
C PHE A 18 5.75 -10.26 18.91
N ASP A 19 4.84 -9.49 19.52
CA ASP A 19 5.01 -9.00 20.89
C ASP A 19 4.97 -10.16 21.91
N SER A 20 4.11 -11.17 21.68
CA SER A 20 4.06 -12.37 22.51
C SER A 20 5.32 -13.23 22.41
N LEU A 21 5.89 -13.41 21.21
CA LEU A 21 7.11 -14.20 21.01
C LEU A 21 8.36 -13.50 21.52
N THR A 22 8.40 -12.16 21.43
CA THR A 22 9.53 -11.34 21.87
C THR A 22 9.41 -10.87 23.32
N GLN A 23 8.30 -11.19 24.00
CA GLN A 23 7.93 -10.70 25.33
C GLN A 23 8.05 -9.17 25.43
N ARG A 24 7.74 -8.49 24.33
CA ARG A 24 7.88 -7.04 24.23
C ARG A 24 6.73 -6.36 24.97
N THR A 25 7.06 -5.75 26.09
CA THR A 25 6.14 -4.88 26.84
C THR A 25 6.33 -3.40 26.51
N ASP A 26 7.55 -3.01 26.11
CA ASP A 26 7.89 -1.62 25.78
C ASP A 26 7.77 -1.35 24.27
N ALA A 27 7.00 -0.31 23.93
CA ALA A 27 6.76 0.07 22.54
C ALA A 27 8.03 0.49 21.78
N HIS A 28 9.07 0.97 22.47
CA HIS A 28 10.32 1.38 21.83
C HIS A 28 11.31 0.22 21.60
N TYR A 29 11.21 -0.82 22.42
CA TYR A 29 12.04 -2.02 22.27
C TYR A 29 11.65 -2.76 20.98
N LEU A 30 12.60 -3.11 20.12
CA LEU A 30 12.35 -3.79 18.83
C LEU A 30 11.35 -3.08 17.88
N PHE A 31 11.15 -1.77 18.04
CA PHE A 31 10.20 -1.01 17.22
C PHE A 31 10.43 -1.20 15.71
N TYR A 32 11.66 -1.00 15.25
CA TYR A 32 12.01 -1.15 13.83
C TYR A 32 11.86 -2.59 13.32
N ALA A 33 12.11 -3.59 14.18
CA ALA A 33 11.93 -4.99 13.83
C ALA A 33 10.44 -5.30 13.64
N SER A 34 9.59 -4.90 14.58
CA SER A 34 8.14 -5.03 14.49
C SER A 34 7.59 -4.35 13.23
N GLN A 35 8.03 -3.12 12.94
CA GLN A 35 7.60 -2.39 11.75
C GLN A 35 8.04 -3.07 10.44
N THR A 36 9.25 -3.64 10.41
CA THR A 36 9.76 -4.41 9.26
C THR A 36 8.94 -5.68 9.04
N VAL A 37 8.57 -6.38 10.13
CA VAL A 37 7.72 -7.57 10.07
C VAL A 37 6.33 -7.20 9.53
N LEU A 38 5.70 -6.15 10.08
CA LEU A 38 4.38 -5.69 9.62
C LEU A 38 4.41 -5.29 8.14
N PHE A 39 5.40 -4.49 7.74
CA PHE A 39 5.60 -4.11 6.34
C PHE A 39 5.74 -5.36 5.45
N THR A 40 6.56 -6.33 5.86
CA THR A 40 6.77 -7.56 5.09
C THR A 40 5.48 -8.38 4.97
N VAL A 41 4.74 -8.57 6.06
CA VAL A 41 3.49 -9.36 6.06
C VAL A 41 2.41 -8.69 5.22
N ILE A 42 2.26 -7.36 5.31
CA ILE A 42 1.34 -6.60 4.45
C ILE A 42 1.74 -6.74 2.98
N GLY A 43 3.04 -6.61 2.68
CA GLY A 43 3.56 -6.78 1.32
C GLY A 43 3.31 -8.18 0.76
N LEU A 44 3.59 -9.21 1.55
CA LEU A 44 3.32 -10.60 1.19
C LEU A 44 1.83 -10.81 0.90
N TYR A 45 0.95 -10.28 1.74
CA TYR A 45 -0.50 -10.35 1.51
C TYR A 45 -0.89 -9.77 0.14
N PHE A 46 -0.47 -8.54 -0.16
CA PHE A 46 -0.81 -7.89 -1.43
C PHE A 46 -0.20 -8.61 -2.63
N ILE A 47 1.09 -8.95 -2.57
CA ILE A 47 1.79 -9.66 -3.65
C ILE A 47 1.14 -11.01 -3.93
N LEU A 48 0.78 -11.77 -2.89
CA LEU A 48 0.11 -13.06 -3.05
C LEU A 48 -1.31 -12.90 -3.61
N SER A 49 -2.05 -11.87 -3.18
CA SER A 49 -3.38 -11.59 -3.74
C SER A 49 -3.31 -11.27 -5.23
N TRP A 50 -2.38 -10.41 -5.63
CA TRP A 50 -2.16 -10.07 -7.04
C TRP A 50 -1.63 -11.24 -7.84
N LYS A 51 -0.69 -12.03 -7.32
CA LYS A 51 -0.15 -13.19 -8.04
C LYS A 51 -1.20 -14.29 -8.26
N ARG A 52 -2.05 -14.57 -7.26
CA ARG A 52 -3.03 -15.67 -7.35
C ARG A 52 -4.26 -15.31 -8.16
N LYS A 53 -4.77 -14.08 -8.04
CA LYS A 53 -6.06 -13.68 -8.63
C LYS A 53 -5.99 -12.45 -9.52
N GLY A 54 -4.84 -11.79 -9.63
CA GLY A 54 -4.70 -10.50 -10.32
C GLY A 54 -5.46 -9.35 -9.66
N GLN A 55 -5.99 -9.56 -8.45
CA GLN A 55 -6.94 -8.67 -7.78
C GLN A 55 -6.81 -8.78 -6.26
N THR A 56 -7.03 -7.68 -5.56
CA THR A 56 -7.40 -7.69 -4.13
C THR A 56 -8.90 -7.90 -3.96
N LEU A 57 -9.35 -8.05 -2.72
CA LEU A 57 -10.76 -8.26 -2.43
C LEU A 57 -11.66 -7.10 -2.95
N PRO A 58 -11.35 -5.80 -2.71
CA PRO A 58 -12.16 -4.70 -3.26
C PRO A 58 -12.05 -4.60 -4.78
N MET A 59 -10.88 -4.90 -5.36
CA MET A 59 -10.70 -4.95 -6.82
C MET A 59 -11.64 -5.98 -7.45
N LYS A 60 -11.86 -7.11 -6.79
CA LYS A 60 -12.82 -8.12 -7.25
C LYS A 60 -14.25 -7.59 -7.26
N THR A 61 -14.66 -6.84 -6.23
CA THR A 61 -16.01 -6.25 -6.13
C THR A 61 -16.30 -5.28 -7.28
N TRP A 62 -15.30 -4.50 -7.70
CA TRP A 62 -15.42 -3.55 -8.80
C TRP A 62 -14.96 -4.10 -10.14
N SER A 63 -14.65 -5.39 -10.22
CA SER A 63 -14.12 -6.05 -11.42
C SER A 63 -12.88 -5.36 -12.01
N ILE A 64 -12.07 -4.73 -11.18
CA ILE A 64 -10.80 -4.11 -11.58
C ILE A 64 -9.70 -5.16 -11.55
N GLY A 65 -8.94 -5.33 -12.61
CA GLY A 65 -7.80 -6.24 -12.70
C GLY A 65 -6.48 -5.51 -12.78
N LEU A 66 -5.40 -6.16 -12.33
CA LEU A 66 -4.04 -5.67 -12.50
C LEU A 66 -3.38 -6.36 -13.70
N ARG A 67 -2.91 -5.57 -14.67
CA ARG A 67 -2.26 -6.05 -15.90
C ARG A 67 -1.01 -5.25 -16.21
N THR A 68 -0.14 -5.78 -17.06
CA THR A 68 0.95 -5.00 -17.66
C THR A 68 0.41 -4.08 -18.75
N ARG A 69 1.24 -3.16 -19.26
CA ARG A 69 0.91 -2.34 -20.43
C ARG A 69 0.56 -3.16 -21.67
N ASP A 70 1.27 -4.28 -21.86
CA ASP A 70 1.00 -5.26 -22.93
C ASP A 70 -0.19 -6.17 -22.61
N ASN A 71 -0.98 -5.84 -21.58
CA ASN A 71 -2.18 -6.55 -21.17
C ASN A 71 -1.94 -8.00 -20.69
N GLN A 72 -0.69 -8.32 -20.32
CA GLN A 72 -0.31 -9.61 -19.77
C GLN A 72 -0.43 -9.64 -18.24
N GLN A 73 -0.26 -10.83 -17.65
CA GLN A 73 -0.14 -10.94 -16.19
C GLN A 73 1.21 -10.37 -15.74
N PRO A 74 1.25 -9.47 -14.74
CA PRO A 74 2.52 -8.94 -14.26
C PRO A 74 3.40 -10.02 -13.62
N SER A 75 4.70 -9.85 -13.79
CA SER A 75 5.71 -10.71 -13.16
C SER A 75 5.84 -10.43 -11.66
N LEU A 76 6.43 -11.36 -10.90
CA LEU A 76 6.67 -11.19 -9.46
C LEU A 76 7.49 -9.93 -9.15
N LYS A 77 8.48 -9.61 -10.00
CA LYS A 77 9.31 -8.41 -9.85
C LYS A 77 8.46 -7.15 -9.92
N GLN A 78 7.48 -7.08 -10.83
CA GLN A 78 6.59 -5.93 -10.96
C GLN A 78 5.70 -5.75 -9.73
N TYR A 79 5.17 -6.84 -9.15
CA TYR A 79 4.41 -6.75 -7.90
C TYR A 79 5.25 -6.19 -6.74
N ILE A 80 6.51 -6.62 -6.63
CA ILE A 80 7.44 -6.14 -5.60
C ILE A 80 7.76 -4.65 -5.82
N ILE A 81 8.14 -4.27 -7.04
CA ILE A 81 8.42 -2.87 -7.39
C ILE A 81 7.21 -2.00 -7.09
N ARG A 82 6.01 -2.44 -7.52
CA ARG A 82 4.75 -1.74 -7.27
C ARG A 82 4.50 -1.56 -5.77
N TYR A 83 4.70 -2.62 -4.98
CA TYR A 83 4.53 -2.54 -3.53
C TYR A 83 5.50 -1.54 -2.90
N ILE A 84 6.81 -1.66 -3.17
CA ILE A 84 7.82 -0.76 -2.60
C ILE A 84 7.57 0.69 -3.01
N THR A 85 7.33 0.93 -4.30
CA THR A 85 7.13 2.28 -4.84
C THR A 85 5.84 2.93 -4.35
N SER A 86 4.81 2.16 -3.98
CA SER A 86 3.55 2.68 -3.42
C SER A 86 3.73 3.38 -2.06
N TRP A 87 4.84 3.13 -1.35
CA TRP A 87 5.17 3.76 -0.07
C TRP A 87 5.97 5.06 -0.21
N ILE A 88 6.56 5.35 -1.37
CA ILE A 88 7.44 6.53 -1.55
C ILE A 88 6.67 7.82 -1.29
N LEU A 89 5.55 8.05 -1.99
CA LEU A 89 4.76 9.28 -1.81
C LEU A 89 4.14 9.38 -0.41
N PRO A 90 3.55 8.32 0.18
CA PRO A 90 3.07 8.37 1.54
C PRO A 90 4.15 8.67 2.58
N LEU A 91 5.36 8.10 2.45
CA LEU A 91 6.45 8.36 3.39
C LEU A 91 6.99 9.78 3.26
N ILE A 92 7.14 10.28 2.03
CA ILE A 92 7.51 11.69 1.79
C ILE A 92 6.45 12.63 2.38
N GLY A 93 5.17 12.34 2.18
CA GLY A 93 4.06 13.10 2.76
C GLY A 93 4.06 13.09 4.27
N ALA A 94 4.22 11.91 4.87
CA ALA A 94 4.30 11.75 6.31
C ALA A 94 5.47 12.54 6.91
N TYR A 95 6.64 12.49 6.27
CA TYR A 95 7.81 13.28 6.68
C TYR A 95 7.56 14.79 6.54
N GLY A 96 6.92 15.22 5.45
CA GLY A 96 6.53 16.62 5.26
C GLY A 96 5.56 17.12 6.33
N VAL A 97 4.54 16.33 6.70
CA VAL A 97 3.62 16.64 7.81
C VAL A 97 4.38 16.71 9.14
N HIS A 98 5.32 15.80 9.37
CA HIS A 98 6.15 15.82 10.59
C HIS A 98 6.99 17.10 10.69
N LEU A 99 7.65 17.50 9.61
CA LEU A 99 8.40 18.77 9.56
C LEU A 99 7.50 19.98 9.78
N LEU A 100 6.32 19.99 9.16
CA LEU A 100 5.34 21.06 9.34
C LEU A 100 4.84 21.16 10.79
N SER A 101 4.61 20.02 11.44
CA SER A 101 4.22 19.95 12.85
C SER A 101 5.31 20.51 13.77
N GLN A 102 6.58 20.20 13.49
CA GLN A 102 7.73 20.76 14.22
C GLN A 102 7.86 22.27 14.00
N TYR A 103 7.71 22.74 12.75
CA TYR A 103 7.83 24.15 12.40
C TYR A 103 6.74 25.02 13.04
N LEU A 104 5.49 24.53 13.05
CA LEU A 104 4.37 25.22 13.69
C LEU A 104 4.35 25.07 15.23
N GLY A 105 5.11 24.12 15.77
CA GLY A 105 5.12 23.79 17.20
C GLY A 105 3.82 23.13 17.70
N TRP A 106 2.94 22.68 16.80
CA TRP A 106 1.64 22.09 17.14
C TRP A 106 1.64 20.59 16.88
N ASN A 107 1.66 19.80 17.96
CA ASN A 107 1.64 18.33 17.87
C ASN A 107 0.37 17.80 17.18
N SER A 108 -0.74 18.53 17.27
CA SER A 108 -2.00 18.16 16.60
C SER A 108 -1.87 18.07 15.08
N VAL A 109 -0.95 18.81 14.47
CA VAL A 109 -0.71 18.76 13.00
C VAL A 109 -0.25 17.38 12.55
N THR A 110 0.41 16.61 13.43
CA THR A 110 0.86 15.24 13.12
C THR A 110 -0.31 14.32 12.74
N ILE A 111 -1.55 14.58 13.19
CA ILE A 111 -2.73 13.78 12.82
C ILE A 111 -2.97 13.77 11.30
N LEU A 112 -2.53 14.81 10.59
CA LEU A 112 -2.68 14.93 9.14
C LEU A 112 -1.90 13.85 8.38
N ILE A 113 -1.01 13.10 9.04
CA ILE A 113 -0.33 11.93 8.47
C ILE A 113 -1.32 10.89 7.92
N VAL A 114 -2.54 10.84 8.45
CA VAL A 114 -3.61 9.96 7.95
C VAL A 114 -3.97 10.23 6.48
N PHE A 115 -3.69 11.45 6.00
CA PHE A 115 -3.91 11.84 4.60
C PHE A 115 -2.73 11.52 3.69
N ALA A 116 -1.56 11.17 4.22
CA ALA A 116 -0.36 10.89 3.42
C ALA A 116 -0.56 9.77 2.36
N PRO A 117 -1.31 8.68 2.63
CA PRO A 117 -1.59 7.67 1.61
C PRO A 117 -2.30 8.22 0.35
N PHE A 118 -3.10 9.29 0.50
CA PHE A 118 -3.85 9.88 -0.60
C PHE A 118 -2.95 10.67 -1.57
N LEU A 119 -1.70 10.96 -1.19
CA LEU A 119 -0.73 11.56 -2.11
C LEU A 119 -0.43 10.68 -3.32
N ASN A 120 -0.67 9.36 -3.22
CA ASN A 120 -0.57 8.48 -4.39
C ASN A 120 -1.51 8.90 -5.53
N PHE A 121 -2.66 9.53 -5.23
CA PHE A 121 -3.60 10.02 -6.26
C PHE A 121 -3.09 11.26 -6.97
N VAL A 122 -2.26 12.08 -6.32
CA VAL A 122 -1.81 13.36 -6.88
C VAL A 122 -1.10 13.16 -8.21
N TYR A 123 -0.28 12.11 -8.34
CA TYR A 123 0.44 11.84 -9.59
C TYR A 123 -0.50 11.49 -10.75
N SER A 124 -1.63 10.81 -10.49
CA SER A 124 -2.57 10.44 -11.56
C SER A 124 -3.23 11.62 -12.25
N TRP A 125 -3.24 12.82 -11.65
CA TRP A 125 -3.75 14.03 -12.28
C TRP A 125 -2.78 14.65 -13.29
N PHE A 126 -1.48 14.36 -13.16
CA PHE A 126 -0.44 14.85 -14.07
C PHE A 126 -0.10 13.84 -15.17
N ASP A 127 -0.37 12.56 -14.91
CA ASP A 127 -0.10 11.48 -15.84
C ASP A 127 -1.10 11.50 -17.02
N LYS A 128 -0.59 11.48 -18.26
CA LYS A 128 -1.43 11.49 -19.47
C LYS A 128 -2.37 10.29 -19.55
N ASP A 129 -1.95 9.16 -18.97
CA ASP A 129 -2.69 7.90 -19.00
C ASP A 129 -3.53 7.72 -17.71
N GLY A 130 -3.51 8.70 -16.80
CA GLY A 130 -4.18 8.63 -15.50
C GLY A 130 -3.59 7.59 -14.54
N LEU A 131 -2.35 7.13 -14.78
CA LEU A 131 -1.73 6.08 -13.98
C LEU A 131 -1.18 6.63 -12.66
N PHE A 132 -1.23 5.81 -11.62
CA PHE A 132 -0.51 6.11 -10.39
C PHE A 132 1.00 6.00 -10.60
N LEU A 133 1.79 6.74 -9.79
CA LEU A 133 3.25 6.74 -9.90
C LEU A 133 3.83 5.32 -9.80
N HIS A 134 3.38 4.55 -8.81
CA HIS A 134 3.84 3.18 -8.58
C HIS A 134 3.45 2.23 -9.72
N ASP A 135 2.32 2.48 -10.38
CA ASP A 135 1.88 1.70 -11.55
C ASP A 135 2.73 2.02 -12.77
N ARG A 136 3.03 3.30 -13.02
CA ARG A 136 3.95 3.73 -14.09
C ARG A 136 5.36 3.19 -13.88
N LEU A 137 5.90 3.22 -12.66
CA LEU A 137 7.22 2.68 -12.34
C LEU A 137 7.29 1.15 -12.44
N ALA A 138 6.23 0.44 -12.06
CA ALA A 138 6.17 -1.01 -12.16
C ALA A 138 5.81 -1.51 -13.58
N GLY A 139 5.41 -0.62 -14.48
CA GLY A 139 4.87 -1.00 -15.79
C GLY A 139 3.54 -1.76 -15.70
N THR A 140 2.77 -1.48 -14.64
CA THR A 140 1.44 -2.05 -14.39
C THR A 140 0.34 -1.02 -14.62
N GLN A 141 -0.87 -1.51 -14.83
CA GLN A 141 -2.07 -0.70 -14.97
C GLN A 141 -3.27 -1.42 -14.39
N LEU A 142 -4.21 -0.63 -13.87
CA LEU A 142 -5.52 -1.10 -13.46
C LEU A 142 -6.45 -1.06 -14.66
N VAL A 143 -7.10 -2.19 -14.95
CA VAL A 143 -8.03 -2.31 -16.09
C VAL A 143 -9.40 -2.75 -15.59
N ASP A 144 -10.47 -2.26 -16.20
CA ASP A 144 -11.82 -2.78 -15.95
C ASP A 144 -12.00 -4.11 -16.70
N LEU A 145 -12.29 -5.19 -15.98
CA LEU A 145 -12.53 -6.51 -16.54
C LEU A 145 -13.94 -6.65 -17.11
N LYS A 146 -14.93 -5.84 -16.68
CA LYS A 146 -16.29 -5.87 -17.24
C LYS A 146 -16.32 -5.32 -18.66
N ALA A 147 -15.65 -4.20 -18.90
CA ALA A 147 -15.55 -3.59 -20.23
C ALA A 147 -14.95 -4.53 -21.30
N ARG A 148 -14.25 -5.59 -20.87
CA ARG A 148 -13.62 -6.58 -21.75
C ARG A 148 -14.52 -7.77 -22.07
N SER A 149 -15.61 -8.01 -21.33
CA SER A 149 -16.54 -9.12 -21.64
C SER A 149 -17.65 -8.72 -22.63
N SER A 150 -17.72 -7.44 -23.02
CA SER A 150 -18.73 -6.91 -23.95
C SER A 150 -18.20 -6.71 -25.38
N ASN A 151 -16.96 -7.13 -25.67
CA ASN A 151 -16.34 -7.20 -26.99
C ASN A 151 -15.98 -8.65 -27.30
#